data_AF-A0AAN8UML4-F1
#
_entry.id   AF-A0AAN8UML4-F1
#
_cell.length_a   1.000
_cell.length_b   1.000
_cell.length_c   1.000
_cell.angle_alpha   90.00
_cell.angle_beta   90.00
_cell.angle_gamma   90.00
#
_symmetry.space_group_name_H-M   'P 1'
#
loop_
_entity.id
_entity.type
_entity.pdbx_description
1 polymer ?
#
loop_
_entity_poly.entity_id
_entity_poly.type
_entity_poly.pdbx_seq_one_letter_code
_entity_poly.pdbx_strand_id
1 'polypeptide(L)'
;KGTEKTSKRQRFAPADFASQFNLWVSQIRTLKQREIKQSEQLKGKEAKDQSQQEDSTKRNIPALHMLMVKHCLVAVETHSPTDDSRERRESPAGQVFYMPEKDKNGEEPYEGMQFDSEEAAKAFYDKYARKMGFETRVLSSRRSERDGSMISRGLGCRGGPDAQKADGVQIQKRDRRRDGCTAMFLLKREKPGQWIVRKLVREHNHALVVSFRKTRPALDEKDKKIQELTTELRVKKRLSAAYRDQLLTFIKDVEDHNEHIAAKLQVVTENLKELEAKREELLQR
;
A
#
# COMPACT_ATOMS: atom_id res chain seq x y z
N LYS A 1 -64.21 36.47 -20.83
CA LYS A 1 -63.00 37.15 -21.36
C LYS A 1 -61.89 36.11 -21.48
N GLY A 2 -61.85 35.39 -22.60
CA GLY A 2 -60.77 34.47 -22.93
C GLY A 2 -59.68 35.22 -23.66
N THR A 3 -58.42 34.95 -23.31
CA THR A 3 -57.26 35.47 -24.04
C THR A 3 -56.45 34.29 -24.55
N GLU A 4 -56.68 33.94 -25.81
CA GLU A 4 -55.82 33.08 -26.61
C GLU A 4 -54.43 33.71 -26.72
N LYS A 5 -53.40 32.99 -26.28
CA LYS A 5 -52.01 33.30 -26.63
C LYS A 5 -51.58 32.36 -27.74
N THR A 6 -51.67 32.84 -28.98
CA THR A 6 -51.14 32.18 -30.16
C THR A 6 -49.61 32.12 -30.08
N SER A 7 -49.07 30.94 -29.81
CA SER A 7 -47.64 30.65 -29.86
C SER A 7 -47.18 30.56 -31.33
N LYS A 8 -46.55 31.61 -31.85
CA LYS A 8 -45.89 31.60 -33.16
C LYS A 8 -44.70 30.64 -33.12
N ARG A 9 -44.85 29.44 -33.67
CA ARG A 9 -43.74 28.56 -34.06
C ARG A 9 -43.01 29.21 -35.25
N GLN A 10 -41.86 29.82 -35.01
CA GLN A 10 -40.90 30.16 -36.05
C GLN A 10 -40.38 28.86 -36.68
N ARG A 11 -40.66 28.66 -37.96
CA ARG A 11 -40.03 27.61 -38.78
C ARG A 11 -38.64 28.11 -39.17
N PHE A 12 -37.59 27.47 -38.64
CA PHE A 12 -36.22 27.67 -39.13
C PHE A 12 -36.06 26.94 -40.48
N ALA A 13 -35.40 27.59 -41.43
CA ALA A 13 -35.15 27.04 -42.76
C ALA A 13 -34.13 25.87 -42.67
N PRO A 14 -34.38 24.74 -43.38
CA PRO A 14 -33.59 23.51 -43.22
C PRO A 14 -32.13 23.61 -43.70
N ALA A 15 -31.77 24.59 -44.53
CA ALA A 15 -30.41 24.78 -45.04
C ALA A 15 -29.41 25.28 -43.97
N ASP A 16 -29.90 25.83 -42.85
CA ASP A 16 -29.07 26.42 -41.80
C ASP A 16 -28.68 25.38 -40.72
N PHE A 17 -29.47 24.31 -40.57
CA PHE A 17 -29.26 23.32 -39.53
C PHE A 17 -28.01 22.45 -39.77
N ALA A 18 -27.76 22.04 -41.01
CA ALA A 18 -26.58 21.22 -41.34
C ALA A 18 -25.27 21.99 -41.13
N SER A 19 -25.23 23.26 -41.51
CA SER A 19 -24.07 24.14 -41.28
C SER A 19 -23.86 24.43 -39.79
N GLN A 20 -24.93 24.68 -39.04
CA GLN A 20 -24.85 24.86 -37.58
C GLN A 20 -24.44 23.58 -36.86
N PHE A 21 -24.93 22.42 -37.30
CA PHE A 21 -24.56 21.12 -36.75
C PHE A 21 -23.08 20.80 -37.01
N ASN A 22 -22.59 21.00 -38.23
CA ASN A 22 -21.18 20.80 -38.56
C ASN A 22 -20.26 21.77 -37.79
N LEU A 23 -20.68 23.02 -37.61
CA LEU A 23 -19.97 24.00 -36.78
C LEU A 23 -19.94 23.57 -35.30
N TRP A 24 -21.05 23.04 -34.78
CA TRP A 24 -21.15 22.53 -33.41
C TRP A 24 -20.29 21.29 -33.20
N VAL A 25 -20.29 20.34 -34.14
CA VAL A 25 -19.41 19.16 -34.11
C VAL A 25 -17.94 19.56 -34.15
N SER A 26 -17.58 20.56 -34.98
CA SER A 26 -16.22 21.12 -35.03
C SER A 26 -15.82 21.81 -33.70
N GLN A 27 -16.73 22.54 -33.08
CA GLN A 27 -16.53 23.13 -31.75
C GLN A 27 -16.33 22.06 -30.68
N ILE A 28 -17.09 20.97 -30.70
CA ILE A 28 -16.89 19.85 -29.77
C ILE A 28 -15.53 19.18 -30.00
N ARG A 29 -15.14 18.95 -31.26
CA ARG A 29 -13.85 18.34 -31.61
C ARG A 29 -12.68 19.19 -31.12
N THR A 30 -12.76 20.52 -31.26
CA THR A 30 -11.74 21.46 -30.76
C THR A 30 -11.72 21.55 -29.23
N LEU A 31 -12.88 21.53 -28.56
CA LEU A 31 -12.94 21.47 -27.09
C LEU A 31 -12.30 20.19 -26.55
N LYS A 32 -12.57 19.04 -27.18
CA LYS A 32 -11.98 17.75 -26.79
C LYS A 32 -10.46 17.73 -26.94
N GLN A 33 -9.92 18.34 -28.00
CA GLN A 33 -8.46 18.48 -28.14
C GLN A 33 -7.84 19.38 -27.06
N ARG A 34 -8.54 20.42 -26.60
CA ARG A 34 -8.06 21.27 -25.49
C ARG A 34 -8.08 20.52 -24.16
N GLU A 35 -9.13 19.76 -23.86
CA GLU A 35 -9.20 18.94 -22.64
C GLU A 35 -8.11 17.85 -22.63
N ILE A 36 -7.86 17.19 -23.76
CA ILE A 36 -6.79 16.19 -23.87
C ILE A 36 -5.43 16.85 -23.58
N LYS A 37 -5.13 17.98 -24.24
CA LYS A 37 -3.89 18.75 -24.00
C LYS A 37 -3.76 19.20 -22.53
N GLN A 38 -4.84 19.65 -21.90
CA GLN A 38 -4.83 20.02 -20.47
C GLN A 38 -4.57 18.79 -19.58
N SER A 39 -5.17 17.64 -19.90
CA SER A 39 -4.96 16.40 -19.15
C SER A 39 -3.53 15.86 -19.27
N GLU A 40 -2.91 16.01 -20.43
CA GLU A 40 -1.50 15.64 -20.67
C GLU A 40 -0.54 16.59 -19.94
N GLN A 41 -0.83 17.89 -19.93
CA GLN A 41 -0.06 18.87 -19.18
C GLN A 41 -0.13 18.63 -17.66
N LEU A 42 -1.30 18.25 -17.13
CA LEU A 42 -1.45 17.90 -15.71
C LEU A 42 -0.67 16.64 -15.35
N LYS A 43 -0.74 15.59 -16.18
CA LYS A 43 0.09 14.37 -16.01
C LYS A 43 1.59 14.67 -16.07
N GLY A 44 2.02 15.55 -16.97
CA GLY A 44 3.42 15.97 -17.08
C GLY A 44 3.92 16.75 -15.86
N LYS A 45 3.06 17.59 -15.27
CA LYS A 45 3.36 18.30 -14.01
C LYS A 45 3.47 17.35 -12.83
N GLU A 46 2.52 16.42 -12.68
CA GLU A 46 2.55 15.39 -11.61
C GLU A 46 3.82 14.51 -11.70
N ALA A 47 4.24 14.12 -12.90
CA ALA A 47 5.48 13.35 -13.09
C ALA A 47 6.74 14.16 -12.75
N LYS A 48 6.74 15.47 -13.04
CA LYS A 48 7.85 16.37 -12.72
C LYS A 48 7.94 16.63 -11.21
N ASP A 49 6.81 16.80 -10.54
CA ASP A 49 6.74 17.00 -9.08
C ASP A 49 7.20 15.73 -8.34
N GLN A 50 6.82 14.54 -8.82
CA GLN A 50 7.31 13.25 -8.28
C GLN A 50 8.82 13.08 -8.46
N SER A 51 9.37 13.41 -9.64
CA SER A 51 10.81 13.35 -9.89
C SER A 51 11.59 14.36 -9.05
N GLN A 52 11.07 15.57 -8.85
CA GLN A 52 11.69 16.58 -7.98
C GLN A 52 11.65 16.18 -6.50
N GLN A 53 10.56 15.54 -6.06
CA GLN A 53 10.45 15.01 -4.71
C GLN A 53 11.48 13.89 -4.48
N GLU A 54 11.63 12.95 -5.41
CA GLU A 54 12.66 11.90 -5.34
C GLU A 54 14.09 12.46 -5.33
N ASP A 55 14.41 13.44 -6.18
CA ASP A 55 15.73 14.09 -6.23
C ASP A 55 16.02 14.96 -5.00
N SER A 56 15.00 15.54 -4.37
CA SER A 56 15.17 16.28 -3.10
C SER A 56 15.50 15.34 -1.94
N THR A 57 14.88 14.15 -1.88
CA THR A 57 15.25 13.11 -0.92
C THR A 57 16.65 12.57 -1.18
N LYS A 58 17.05 12.35 -2.43
CA LYS A 58 18.40 11.87 -2.77
C LYS A 58 19.52 12.88 -2.45
N ARG A 59 19.26 14.19 -2.59
CA ARG A 59 20.22 15.27 -2.27
C ARG A 59 20.37 15.57 -0.77
N ASN A 60 19.38 15.24 0.05
CA ASN A 60 19.44 15.44 1.50
C ASN A 60 20.07 14.27 2.28
N ILE A 61 20.22 13.09 1.66
CA ILE A 61 20.88 11.92 2.27
C ILE A 61 22.38 12.19 2.59
N PRO A 62 23.18 12.82 1.71
CA PRO A 62 24.57 13.17 2.02
C PRO A 62 24.69 14.21 3.14
N ALA A 63 23.79 15.19 3.22
CA ALA A 63 23.81 16.23 4.25
C ALA A 63 23.48 15.66 5.64
N LEU A 64 22.52 14.73 5.73
CA LEU A 64 22.23 13.96 6.94
C LEU A 64 23.41 13.07 7.36
N HIS A 65 24.08 12.44 6.39
CA HIS A 65 25.31 11.67 6.64
C HIS A 65 26.46 12.58 7.11
N MET A 66 26.60 13.78 6.56
CA MET A 66 27.63 14.75 6.95
C MET A 66 27.35 15.39 8.32
N LEU A 67 26.08 15.60 8.69
CA LEU A 67 25.68 16.02 10.04
C LEU A 67 25.97 14.92 11.07
N MET A 68 25.67 13.65 10.75
CA MET A 68 26.04 12.51 11.59
C MET A 68 27.56 12.39 11.78
N VAL A 69 28.34 12.61 10.71
CA VAL A 69 29.82 12.57 10.79
C VAL A 69 30.38 13.76 11.57
N LYS A 70 29.83 14.97 11.43
CA LYS A 70 30.23 16.15 12.23
C LYS A 70 29.90 16.01 13.72
N HIS A 71 28.75 15.41 14.06
CA HIS A 71 28.40 15.16 15.46
C HIS A 71 29.28 14.07 16.10
N CYS A 72 29.86 13.18 15.29
CA CYS A 72 30.86 12.22 15.74
C CYS A 72 32.26 12.82 15.92
N LEU A 73 32.63 13.89 15.18
CA LEU A 73 34.00 14.43 15.18
C LEU A 73 34.29 15.41 16.34
N VAL A 74 33.27 15.91 17.04
CA VAL A 74 33.44 16.85 18.18
C VAL A 74 33.58 16.12 19.53
N ALA A 75 33.41 14.80 19.57
CA ALA A 75 33.48 14.02 20.81
C ALA A 75 34.88 13.43 21.13
N VAL A 76 35.94 13.88 20.44
CA VAL A 76 37.31 13.43 20.70
C VAL A 76 38.21 14.64 20.88
N GLU A 77 38.28 15.18 22.09
CA GLU A 77 39.49 15.81 22.64
C GLU A 77 39.33 16.09 24.15
N THR A 78 40.43 15.88 24.89
CA THR A 78 40.58 15.70 26.35
C THR A 78 40.15 14.29 26.80
N HIS A 79 41.04 13.35 27.12
CA HIS A 79 42.20 13.41 28.01
C HIS A 79 43.27 12.37 27.61
N SER A 80 44.56 12.63 27.88
CA SER A 80 45.68 11.67 27.83
C SER A 80 46.21 11.39 29.26
N PRO A 81 47.22 10.52 29.49
CA PRO A 81 47.63 9.22 28.90
C PRO A 81 47.68 8.10 29.99
N THR A 82 47.89 6.79 29.76
CA THR A 82 49.16 6.11 29.40
C THR A 82 48.96 4.58 29.23
N ASP A 83 49.74 3.98 28.30
CA ASP A 83 50.23 2.58 28.14
C ASP A 83 49.25 1.39 28.32
N ASP A 84 49.19 0.35 27.47
CA ASP A 84 50.28 -0.39 26.82
C ASP A 84 49.74 -1.30 25.66
N SER A 85 50.58 -1.54 24.64
CA SER A 85 50.66 -2.69 23.71
C SER A 85 49.46 -3.16 22.84
N ARG A 86 49.38 -2.57 21.65
CA ARG A 86 49.48 -3.20 20.30
C ARG A 86 49.17 -4.72 20.15
N GLU A 87 48.07 -5.07 19.46
CA GLU A 87 48.14 -5.82 18.18
C GLU A 87 46.84 -5.71 17.36
N ARG A 88 47.01 -5.37 16.08
CA ARG A 88 45.96 -5.30 15.06
C ARG A 88 45.88 -6.64 14.32
N ARG A 89 44.68 -7.23 14.25
CA ARG A 89 44.33 -8.23 13.22
C ARG A 89 43.00 -7.85 12.57
N GLU A 90 43.05 -7.59 11.27
CA GLU A 90 41.90 -7.56 10.36
C GLU A 90 41.74 -9.01 9.81
N SER A 91 40.57 -9.66 9.80
CA SER A 91 39.42 -9.59 8.86
C SER A 91 38.71 -10.99 8.95
N PRO A 92 37.60 -11.38 8.26
CA PRO A 92 36.49 -10.68 7.61
C PRO A 92 35.11 -11.33 7.97
N ALA A 93 34.31 -10.74 8.84
CA ALA A 93 32.86 -10.97 8.87
C ALA A 93 32.27 -9.97 9.86
N GLY A 94 31.61 -8.92 9.36
CA GLY A 94 30.97 -7.90 10.18
C GLY A 94 29.83 -8.48 11.02
N GLN A 95 30.17 -9.10 12.14
CA GLN A 95 29.28 -9.37 13.26
C GLN A 95 29.68 -8.39 14.35
N VAL A 96 29.02 -7.24 14.37
CA VAL A 96 29.16 -6.31 15.48
C VAL A 96 28.39 -6.92 16.65
N PHE A 97 29.11 -7.55 17.58
CA PHE A 97 28.58 -7.88 18.90
C PHE A 97 28.38 -6.57 19.66
N TYR A 98 27.22 -5.95 19.48
CA TYR A 98 26.74 -4.98 20.46
C TYR A 98 26.29 -5.77 21.68
N MET A 99 27.14 -5.80 22.71
CA MET A 99 26.70 -6.08 24.07
C MET A 99 25.68 -4.99 24.43
N PRO A 100 24.42 -5.31 24.76
CA PRO A 100 23.48 -4.30 25.19
C PRO A 100 23.98 -3.74 26.51
N GLU A 101 24.26 -2.43 26.51
CA GLU A 101 24.54 -1.66 27.71
C GLU A 101 23.40 -1.88 28.71
N LYS A 102 23.78 -2.18 29.96
CA LYS A 102 22.86 -2.33 31.08
C LYS A 102 22.24 -0.96 31.39
N ASP A 103 21.13 -0.67 30.74
CA ASP A 103 20.19 0.35 31.21
C ASP A 103 19.54 -0.18 32.49
N LYS A 104 20.13 0.21 33.62
CA LYS A 104 19.53 0.10 34.95
C LYS A 104 18.32 1.04 34.99
N ASN A 105 17.17 0.54 34.51
CA ASN A 105 15.81 0.78 35.02
C ASN A 105 14.74 0.22 34.03
N GLY A 106 14.12 -0.91 34.38
CA GLY A 106 12.64 -0.94 34.37
C GLY A 106 11.82 -1.95 33.56
N GLU A 107 12.35 -3.00 32.91
CA GLU A 107 11.45 -3.98 32.22
C GLU A 107 11.94 -5.45 32.24
N GLU A 108 12.63 -5.88 33.30
CA GLU A 108 12.95 -7.31 33.45
C GLU A 108 11.76 -8.07 34.08
N PRO A 109 11.30 -9.19 33.49
CA PRO A 109 10.29 -10.04 34.12
C PRO A 109 10.84 -10.64 35.42
N TYR A 110 10.00 -10.71 36.46
CA TYR A 110 10.31 -11.39 37.72
C TYR A 110 9.18 -12.34 38.15
N GLU A 111 9.52 -13.32 38.99
CA GLU A 111 8.54 -14.26 39.56
C GLU A 111 7.65 -13.54 40.58
N GLY A 112 6.33 -13.71 40.47
CA GLY A 112 5.36 -13.01 41.30
C GLY A 112 4.78 -11.73 40.69
N MET A 113 5.23 -11.31 39.49
CA MET A 113 4.59 -10.23 38.73
C MET A 113 3.10 -10.52 38.51
N GLN A 114 2.27 -9.50 38.69
CA GLN A 114 0.81 -9.58 38.55
C GLN A 114 0.32 -8.81 37.32
N PHE A 115 -0.68 -9.33 36.63
CA PHE A 115 -1.29 -8.74 35.45
C PHE A 115 -2.82 -8.84 35.51
N ASP A 116 -3.48 -7.83 34.95
CA ASP A 116 -4.94 -7.75 34.90
C ASP A 116 -5.56 -8.71 33.87
N SER A 117 -4.78 -9.14 32.87
CA SER A 117 -5.22 -10.07 31.82
C SER A 117 -4.11 -10.99 31.32
N GLU A 118 -4.51 -12.12 30.70
CA GLU A 118 -3.57 -13.03 30.04
C GLU A 118 -2.86 -12.32 28.88
N GLU A 119 -3.61 -11.52 28.13
CA GLU A 119 -3.16 -10.77 26.98
C GLU A 119 -2.13 -9.71 27.38
N ALA A 120 -2.34 -9.01 28.50
CA ALA A 120 -1.39 -8.04 29.03
C ALA A 120 -0.07 -8.71 29.44
N ALA A 121 -0.14 -9.84 30.16
CA ALA A 121 1.02 -10.62 30.55
C ALA A 121 1.80 -11.15 29.33
N LYS A 122 1.07 -11.62 28.30
CA LYS A 122 1.65 -12.07 27.04
C LYS A 122 2.32 -10.91 26.30
N ALA A 123 1.65 -9.77 26.16
CA ALA A 123 2.19 -8.60 25.47
C ALA A 123 3.47 -8.07 26.15
N PHE A 124 3.51 -8.10 27.49
CA PHE A 124 4.69 -7.77 28.27
C PHE A 124 5.86 -8.72 27.97
N TYR A 125 5.64 -10.03 28.05
CA TYR A 125 6.69 -11.01 27.75
C TYR A 125 7.12 -10.98 26.27
N ASP A 126 6.21 -10.70 25.34
CA ASP A 126 6.52 -10.51 23.91
C ASP A 126 7.38 -9.25 23.67
N LYS A 127 7.15 -8.18 24.44
CA LYS A 127 8.01 -6.97 24.41
C LYS A 127 9.40 -7.27 24.94
N TYR A 128 9.50 -7.98 26.06
CA TYR A 128 10.77 -8.44 26.63
C TYR A 128 11.53 -9.35 25.65
N ALA A 129 10.84 -10.33 25.07
CA ALA A 129 11.43 -11.27 24.11
C ALA A 129 11.99 -10.55 22.87
N ARG A 130 11.26 -9.55 22.34
CA ARG A 130 11.75 -8.72 21.24
C ARG A 130 13.01 -7.93 21.59
N LYS A 131 13.07 -7.34 22.80
CA LYS A 131 14.26 -6.64 23.29
C LYS A 131 15.45 -7.58 23.42
N MET A 132 15.20 -8.79 23.91
CA MET A 132 16.22 -9.81 24.10
C MET A 132 16.57 -10.58 22.82
N GLY A 133 15.86 -10.38 21.71
CA GLY A 133 16.17 -11.05 20.44
C GLY A 133 15.68 -12.50 20.34
N PHE A 134 14.53 -12.82 20.92
CA PHE A 134 13.84 -14.09 20.65
C PHE A 134 12.35 -13.93 20.38
N GLU A 135 11.77 -14.95 19.74
CA GLU A 135 10.33 -15.05 19.55
C GLU A 135 9.71 -15.97 20.60
N THR A 136 8.59 -15.55 21.16
CA THR A 136 7.81 -16.35 22.09
C THR A 136 6.95 -17.37 21.35
N ARG A 137 6.72 -18.51 21.99
CA ARG A 137 5.74 -19.53 21.60
C ARG A 137 4.95 -19.96 22.82
N VAL A 138 3.76 -20.50 22.58
CA VAL A 138 2.94 -21.10 23.62
C VAL A 138 3.47 -22.50 23.92
N LEU A 139 3.92 -22.73 25.14
CA LEU A 139 4.37 -24.04 25.64
C LEU A 139 3.22 -24.86 26.22
N SER A 140 2.35 -24.23 27.01
CA SER A 140 1.23 -24.92 27.65
C SER A 140 0.04 -23.99 27.83
N SER A 141 -1.16 -24.57 27.77
CA SER A 141 -2.41 -23.84 27.89
C SER A 141 -3.41 -24.76 28.57
N ARG A 142 -3.92 -24.38 29.74
CA ARG A 142 -4.99 -25.11 30.41
C ARG A 142 -6.21 -24.21 30.54
N ARG A 143 -7.36 -24.75 30.16
CA ARG A 143 -8.67 -24.12 30.28
C ARG A 143 -9.48 -24.81 31.37
N SER A 144 -10.35 -24.06 32.02
CA SER A 144 -11.35 -24.59 32.95
C SER A 144 -12.36 -25.43 32.17
N GLU A 145 -12.66 -26.62 32.66
CA GLU A 145 -13.70 -27.48 32.07
C GLU A 145 -15.11 -26.93 32.32
N ARG A 146 -15.28 -26.12 33.38
CA ARG A 146 -16.58 -25.55 33.76
C ARG A 146 -16.94 -24.30 32.97
N ASP A 147 -15.98 -23.38 32.81
CA ASP A 147 -16.22 -22.05 32.23
C ASP A 147 -15.49 -21.80 30.90
N GLY A 148 -14.71 -22.77 30.40
CA GLY A 148 -13.86 -22.62 29.22
C GLY A 148 -12.71 -21.60 29.37
N SER A 149 -12.67 -20.87 30.48
CA SER A 149 -11.73 -19.77 30.72
C SER A 149 -10.31 -20.27 30.98
N MET A 150 -9.32 -19.51 30.56
CA MET A 150 -7.90 -19.89 30.69
C MET A 150 -7.47 -19.84 32.16
N ILE A 151 -6.91 -20.94 32.67
CA ILE A 151 -6.45 -21.09 34.07
C ILE A 151 -4.93 -20.92 34.17
N SER A 152 -4.20 -21.42 33.17
CA SER A 152 -2.74 -21.32 33.15
C SER A 152 -2.22 -21.25 31.72
N ARG A 153 -1.20 -20.43 31.52
CA ARG A 153 -0.55 -20.23 30.23
C ARG A 153 0.96 -20.25 30.40
N GLY A 154 1.63 -21.19 29.75
CA GLY A 154 3.09 -21.22 29.64
C GLY A 154 3.53 -20.65 28.30
N LEU A 155 4.40 -19.66 28.34
CA LEU A 155 5.13 -19.12 27.20
C LEU A 155 6.59 -19.57 27.28
N GLY A 156 7.26 -19.67 26.15
CA GLY A 156 8.70 -19.99 26.10
C GLY A 156 9.28 -19.59 24.77
N CYS A 157 10.57 -19.81 24.59
CA CYS A 157 11.24 -19.40 23.36
C CYS A 157 10.98 -20.40 22.21
N ARG A 158 10.82 -19.88 20.99
CA ARG A 158 10.62 -20.66 19.76
C ARG A 158 11.87 -21.46 19.35
N GLY A 159 13.05 -21.07 19.83
CA GLY A 159 14.34 -21.62 19.41
C GLY A 159 14.84 -20.97 18.12
N GLY A 160 16.13 -20.65 18.05
CA GLY A 160 16.77 -20.13 16.84
C GLY A 160 16.81 -21.17 15.70
N PRO A 161 16.99 -20.72 14.44
CA PRO A 161 17.07 -21.62 13.28
C PRO A 161 18.26 -22.60 13.34
N ASP A 162 19.27 -22.34 14.16
CA ASP A 162 20.51 -23.14 14.22
C ASP A 162 20.39 -24.43 15.03
N ALA A 163 19.32 -24.62 15.80
CA ALA A 163 19.00 -25.92 16.40
C ALA A 163 18.64 -27.00 15.35
N GLN A 164 18.53 -26.63 14.07
CA GLN A 164 18.16 -27.54 12.98
C GLN A 164 19.35 -28.15 12.23
N LYS A 165 20.60 -27.73 12.48
CA LYS A 165 21.74 -28.09 11.61
C LYS A 165 22.85 -28.92 12.27
N ALA A 166 22.73 -29.32 13.53
CA ALA A 166 23.81 -30.06 14.19
C ALA A 166 23.84 -31.57 13.87
N ASP A 167 22.70 -32.26 13.74
CA ASP A 167 22.73 -33.72 13.66
C ASP A 167 22.09 -34.28 12.39
N GLY A 168 22.94 -34.40 11.37
CA GLY A 168 22.70 -35.21 10.18
C GLY A 168 22.69 -36.70 10.52
N VAL A 169 21.62 -37.20 11.14
CA VAL A 169 21.30 -38.64 11.11
C VAL A 169 19.79 -38.81 10.92
N GLN A 170 19.41 -39.47 9.83
CA GLN A 170 18.06 -39.91 9.52
C GLN A 170 17.63 -41.04 10.48
N ILE A 171 16.97 -40.71 11.59
CA ILE A 171 16.27 -41.68 12.44
C ILE A 171 14.88 -41.14 12.74
N GLN A 172 13.93 -41.60 11.92
CA GLN A 172 12.52 -41.85 12.20
C GLN A 172 11.64 -40.74 12.83
N LYS A 173 10.60 -40.42 12.08
CA LYS A 173 9.40 -39.67 12.48
C LYS A 173 8.73 -40.30 13.72
N ARG A 174 9.01 -39.82 14.95
CA ARG A 174 7.96 -39.63 15.98
C ARG A 174 8.30 -38.83 17.24
N ASP A 175 9.55 -38.49 17.57
CA ASP A 175 9.84 -37.83 18.87
C ASP A 175 10.84 -36.66 18.84
N ARG A 176 11.04 -36.03 17.67
CA ARG A 176 12.10 -35.01 17.44
C ARG A 176 11.71 -33.56 17.79
N ARG A 177 10.99 -33.32 18.90
CA ARG A 177 10.54 -31.94 19.28
C ARG A 177 10.56 -31.65 20.80
N ARG A 178 11.47 -32.23 21.58
CA ARG A 178 11.53 -31.95 23.04
C ARG A 178 12.70 -31.13 23.54
N ASP A 179 13.70 -30.83 22.71
CA ASP A 179 14.78 -29.92 23.13
C ASP A 179 14.46 -28.50 22.67
N GLY A 180 13.29 -28.03 23.09
CA GLY A 180 12.95 -26.63 23.03
C GLY A 180 13.80 -25.86 24.01
N CYS A 181 14.14 -24.61 23.66
CA CYS A 181 14.81 -23.69 24.56
C CYS A 181 14.23 -23.74 25.99
N THR A 182 15.12 -23.78 26.99
CA THR A 182 14.81 -23.86 28.43
C THR A 182 14.11 -22.63 28.98
N ALA A 183 14.08 -21.53 28.22
CA ALA A 183 13.40 -20.32 28.62
C ALA A 183 11.88 -20.54 28.74
N MET A 184 11.36 -20.24 29.92
CA MET A 184 9.97 -20.49 30.30
C MET A 184 9.40 -19.29 31.04
N PHE A 185 8.14 -18.96 30.77
CA PHE A 185 7.38 -17.93 31.45
C PHE A 185 5.98 -18.47 31.71
N LEU A 186 5.72 -18.89 32.95
CA LEU A 186 4.50 -19.58 33.34
C LEU A 186 3.57 -18.65 34.12
N LEU A 187 2.38 -18.44 33.58
CA LEU A 187 1.30 -17.67 34.17
C LEU A 187 0.26 -18.59 34.79
N LYS A 188 -0.20 -18.25 35.99
CA LYS A 188 -1.31 -18.90 36.67
C LYS A 188 -2.34 -17.85 37.07
N ARG A 189 -3.62 -18.14 36.84
CA ARG A 189 -4.71 -17.32 37.34
C ARG A 189 -4.98 -17.64 38.81
N GLU A 190 -4.92 -16.63 39.67
CA GLU A 190 -5.21 -16.79 41.11
C GLU A 190 -6.65 -16.38 41.42
N LYS A 191 -7.09 -15.25 40.86
CA LYS A 191 -8.45 -14.71 40.97
C LYS A 191 -8.97 -14.34 39.57
N PRO A 192 -10.29 -14.25 39.35
CA PRO A 192 -10.80 -13.70 38.08
C PRO A 192 -10.18 -12.32 37.84
N GLY A 193 -9.51 -12.14 36.70
CA GLY A 193 -8.80 -10.89 36.38
C GLY A 193 -7.43 -10.70 37.03
N GLN A 194 -6.89 -11.70 37.74
CA GLN A 194 -5.55 -11.62 38.32
C GLN A 194 -4.67 -12.79 37.90
N TRP A 195 -3.63 -12.47 37.13
CA TRP A 195 -2.64 -13.40 36.60
C TRP A 195 -1.29 -13.18 37.25
N ILE A 196 -0.67 -14.24 37.74
CA ILE A 196 0.64 -14.17 38.41
C ILE A 196 1.66 -15.02 37.68
N VAL A 197 2.88 -14.49 37.55
CA VAL A 197 4.03 -15.24 37.05
C VAL A 197 4.48 -16.24 38.11
N ARG A 198 4.18 -17.53 37.90
CA ARG A 198 4.51 -18.62 38.81
C ARG A 198 5.97 -19.07 38.68
N LYS A 199 6.50 -19.08 37.46
CA LYS A 199 7.86 -19.55 37.17
C LYS A 199 8.43 -18.82 35.97
N LEU A 200 9.65 -18.33 36.11
CA LEU A 200 10.40 -17.66 35.05
C LEU A 200 11.81 -18.28 34.93
N VAL A 201 12.12 -18.78 33.74
CA VAL A 201 13.46 -19.22 33.34
C VAL A 201 13.91 -18.29 32.21
N ARG A 202 14.96 -17.51 32.47
CA ARG A 202 15.53 -16.55 31.51
C ARG A 202 16.65 -17.15 30.67
N GLU A 203 17.19 -18.29 31.08
CA GLU A 203 18.33 -18.93 30.41
C GLU A 203 17.90 -19.58 29.11
N HIS A 204 18.62 -19.24 28.04
CA HIS A 204 18.44 -19.83 26.70
C HIS A 204 19.61 -20.76 26.40
N ASN A 205 19.30 -21.93 25.84
CA ASN A 205 20.29 -22.88 25.33
C ASN A 205 20.77 -22.56 23.90
N HIS A 206 20.49 -21.36 23.38
CA HIS A 206 20.88 -20.92 22.05
C HIS A 206 21.21 -19.42 22.05
N ALA A 207 22.02 -19.00 21.09
CA ALA A 207 22.32 -17.58 20.89
C ALA A 207 21.02 -16.80 20.59
N LEU A 208 20.86 -15.67 21.26
CA LEU A 208 19.77 -14.73 21.05
C LEU A 208 20.19 -13.77 19.94
N VAL A 209 19.63 -13.94 18.74
CA VAL A 209 19.89 -13.03 17.62
C VAL A 209 18.80 -11.98 17.62
N VAL A 210 19.16 -10.72 17.90
CA VAL A 210 18.25 -9.58 17.82
C VAL A 210 17.84 -9.38 16.35
N SER A 211 16.81 -10.09 15.92
CA SER A 211 16.20 -9.86 14.62
C SER A 211 15.23 -8.71 14.78
N PHE A 212 15.61 -7.53 14.32
CA PHE A 212 14.68 -6.42 14.08
C PHE A 212 13.81 -6.77 12.86
N ARG A 213 12.96 -7.81 12.97
CA ARG A 213 11.87 -7.96 12.00
C ARG A 213 10.99 -6.74 12.20
N LYS A 214 11.01 -5.83 11.21
CA LYS A 214 10.13 -4.67 11.14
C LYS A 214 8.70 -5.18 11.40
N THR A 215 8.18 -4.95 12.59
CA THR A 215 6.75 -5.09 12.86
C THR A 215 6.08 -4.29 11.75
N ARG A 216 5.25 -4.91 10.90
CA ARG A 216 4.45 -4.12 9.94
C ARG A 216 3.78 -3.04 10.77
N PRO A 217 4.07 -1.75 10.56
CA PRO A 217 3.36 -0.69 11.27
C PRO A 217 1.87 -0.95 11.05
N ALA A 218 1.08 -0.94 12.12
CA ALA A 218 -0.36 -0.93 11.95
C ALA A 218 -0.67 0.25 11.01
N LEU A 219 -1.32 -0.01 9.88
CA LEU A 219 -1.61 1.03 8.90
C LEU A 219 -2.36 2.16 9.61
N ASP A 220 -1.77 3.35 9.60
CA ASP A 220 -2.35 4.50 10.25
C ASP A 220 -3.71 4.79 9.60
N GLU A 221 -4.62 5.45 10.32
CA GLU A 221 -5.97 5.76 9.80
C GLU A 221 -5.91 6.54 8.48
N LYS A 222 -4.84 7.34 8.31
CA LYS A 222 -4.52 8.05 7.06
C LYS A 222 -4.20 7.09 5.91
N ASP A 223 -3.45 6.03 6.16
CA ASP A 223 -3.08 5.04 5.14
C ASP A 223 -4.30 4.24 4.68
N LYS A 224 -5.21 3.91 5.61
CA LYS A 224 -6.50 3.29 5.25
C LYS A 224 -7.32 4.22 4.37
N LYS A 225 -7.39 5.51 4.71
CA LYS A 225 -8.13 6.48 3.92
C LYS A 225 -7.53 6.68 2.53
N ILE A 226 -6.20 6.69 2.43
CA ILE A 226 -5.48 6.73 1.16
C ILE A 226 -5.86 5.51 0.30
N GLN A 227 -5.86 4.30 0.88
CA GLN A 227 -6.24 3.09 0.14
C GLN A 227 -7.69 3.15 -0.35
N GLU A 228 -8.62 3.53 0.52
CA GLU A 228 -10.04 3.67 0.19
C GLU A 228 -10.24 4.64 -0.97
N LEU A 229 -9.74 5.88 -0.84
CA LEU A 229 -9.84 6.90 -1.88
C LEU A 229 -9.17 6.46 -3.19
N THR A 230 -8.04 5.75 -3.10
CA THR A 230 -7.36 5.19 -4.28
C THR A 230 -8.23 4.19 -5.01
N THR A 231 -8.92 3.30 -4.28
CA THR A 231 -9.84 2.32 -4.90
C THR A 231 -11.07 3.00 -5.51
N GLU A 232 -11.66 3.97 -4.82
CA GLU A 232 -12.82 4.70 -5.31
C GLU A 232 -12.49 5.50 -6.59
N LEU A 233 -11.33 6.16 -6.60
CA LEU A 233 -10.83 6.90 -7.75
C LEU A 233 -10.56 5.99 -8.96
N ARG A 234 -10.06 4.76 -8.73
CA ARG A 234 -9.92 3.76 -9.80
C ARG A 234 -11.27 3.34 -10.38
N VAL A 235 -12.29 3.13 -9.53
CA VAL A 235 -13.64 2.78 -9.98
C VAL A 235 -14.24 3.93 -10.82
N LYS A 236 -14.19 5.17 -10.33
CA LYS A 236 -14.69 6.35 -11.05
C LYS A 236 -13.97 6.57 -12.39
N LYS A 237 -12.66 6.29 -12.47
CA LYS A 237 -11.91 6.33 -13.73
C LYS A 237 -12.39 5.28 -14.73
N ARG A 238 -12.69 4.05 -14.29
CA ARG A 238 -13.23 3.00 -15.17
C ARG A 238 -14.64 3.33 -15.66
N LEU A 239 -15.50 3.81 -14.78
CA LEU A 239 -16.86 4.21 -15.10
C LEU A 239 -16.88 5.36 -16.13
N SER A 240 -16.04 6.38 -15.91
CA SER A 240 -15.94 7.51 -16.85
C SER A 240 -15.35 7.10 -18.21
N ALA A 241 -14.43 6.14 -18.26
CA ALA A 241 -13.96 5.56 -19.52
C ALA A 241 -15.10 4.85 -20.26
N ALA A 242 -15.87 4.01 -19.57
CA ALA A 242 -17.00 3.29 -20.16
C ALA A 242 -18.06 4.25 -20.76
N TYR A 243 -18.43 5.32 -20.04
CA TYR A 243 -19.35 6.33 -20.59
C TYR A 243 -18.77 7.07 -21.79
N ARG A 244 -17.46 7.37 -21.78
CA ARG A 244 -16.80 7.99 -22.93
C ARG A 244 -16.81 7.06 -24.14
N ASP A 245 -16.56 5.78 -23.95
CA ASP A 245 -16.57 4.78 -25.03
C ASP A 245 -17.97 4.64 -25.62
N GLN A 246 -19.01 4.54 -24.76
CA GLN A 246 -20.41 4.52 -25.21
C GLN A 246 -20.77 5.76 -26.03
N LEU A 247 -20.37 6.96 -25.58
CA LEU A 247 -20.63 8.20 -26.31
C LEU A 247 -19.89 8.24 -27.65
N LEU A 248 -18.65 7.75 -27.70
CA LEU A 248 -17.88 7.69 -28.93
C LEU A 248 -18.51 6.72 -29.95
N THR A 249 -18.98 5.56 -29.49
CA THR A 249 -19.72 4.62 -30.35
C THR A 249 -20.99 5.26 -30.91
N PHE A 250 -21.78 5.92 -30.05
CA PHE A 250 -23.01 6.59 -30.51
C PHE A 250 -22.73 7.69 -31.54
N ILE A 251 -21.70 8.52 -31.32
CA ILE A 251 -21.31 9.56 -32.28
C ILE A 251 -20.91 8.93 -33.61
N LYS A 252 -20.15 7.83 -33.58
CA LYS A 252 -19.76 7.11 -34.79
C LYS A 252 -20.98 6.58 -35.55
N ASP A 253 -21.93 5.96 -34.86
CA ASP A 253 -23.15 5.44 -35.50
C ASP A 253 -23.96 6.55 -36.18
N VAL A 254 -23.99 7.75 -35.58
CA VAL A 254 -24.64 8.93 -36.17
C VAL A 254 -23.88 9.44 -37.40
N GLU A 255 -22.54 9.50 -37.33
CA GLU A 255 -21.69 9.88 -38.46
C GLU A 255 -21.87 8.90 -39.64
N ASP A 256 -21.81 7.59 -39.39
CA ASP A 256 -22.01 6.53 -40.38
C ASP A 256 -23.42 6.60 -41.01
N HIS A 257 -24.46 6.88 -40.22
CA HIS A 257 -25.81 7.06 -40.74
C HIS A 257 -25.94 8.31 -41.62
N ASN A 258 -25.30 9.41 -41.23
CA ASN A 258 -25.30 10.65 -41.99
C ASN A 258 -24.59 10.47 -43.33
N GLU A 259 -23.46 9.77 -43.36
CA GLU A 259 -22.75 9.42 -44.60
C GLU A 259 -23.62 8.54 -45.52
N HIS A 260 -24.33 7.56 -44.98
CA HIS A 260 -25.26 6.73 -45.75
C HIS A 260 -26.41 7.53 -46.36
N ILE A 261 -26.99 8.46 -45.61
CA ILE A 261 -28.03 9.35 -46.13
C ILE A 261 -27.45 10.27 -47.21
N ALA A 262 -26.28 10.85 -47.00
CA ALA A 262 -25.63 11.72 -47.98
C ALA A 262 -25.36 10.98 -49.29
N ALA A 263 -24.89 9.73 -49.23
CA ALA A 263 -24.69 8.89 -50.42
C ALA A 263 -26.01 8.61 -51.16
N LYS A 264 -27.09 8.29 -50.44
CA LYS A 264 -28.41 8.10 -51.06
C LYS A 264 -28.95 9.38 -51.70
N LEU A 265 -28.79 10.52 -51.04
CA LEU A 265 -29.18 11.82 -51.60
C LEU A 265 -28.40 12.12 -52.87
N GLN A 266 -27.10 11.83 -52.88
CA GLN A 266 -26.26 12.00 -54.06
C GLN A 266 -26.80 11.19 -55.26
N VAL A 267 -27.09 9.90 -55.05
CA VAL A 267 -27.68 9.05 -56.10
C VAL A 267 -29.01 9.60 -56.62
N VAL A 268 -29.90 10.07 -55.73
CA VAL A 268 -31.17 10.68 -56.16
C VAL A 268 -30.92 11.95 -56.97
N THR A 269 -29.98 12.80 -56.55
CA THR A 269 -29.64 14.02 -57.29
C THR A 269 -29.02 13.74 -58.66
N GLU A 270 -28.21 12.69 -58.78
CA GLU A 270 -27.64 12.24 -60.06
C GLU A 270 -28.75 11.74 -61.00
N ASN A 271 -29.66 10.90 -60.48
CA ASN A 271 -30.82 10.43 -61.25
C ASN A 271 -31.71 11.59 -61.72
N LEU A 272 -31.95 12.60 -60.87
CA LEU A 272 -32.74 13.78 -61.24
C LEU A 272 -32.07 14.61 -62.35
N LYS A 273 -30.76 14.82 -62.27
CA LYS A 273 -29.99 15.51 -63.32
C LYS A 273 -30.06 14.76 -64.65
N GLU A 274 -29.99 13.43 -64.63
CA GLU A 274 -30.13 12.61 -65.83
C GLU A 274 -31.53 12.73 -66.46
N LEU A 275 -32.58 12.76 -65.63
CA LEU A 275 -33.96 12.97 -66.09
C LEU A 275 -34.17 14.39 -66.66
N GLU A 276 -33.59 15.40 -66.03
CA GLU A 276 -33.61 16.78 -66.53
C GLU A 276 -32.92 16.89 -67.89
N ALA A 277 -31.73 16.29 -68.05
CA ALA A 277 -31.01 16.26 -69.33
C ALA A 277 -31.85 15.58 -70.44
N LYS A 278 -32.45 14.41 -70.15
CA LYS A 278 -33.35 13.72 -71.10
C LYS A 278 -34.56 14.57 -71.48
N ARG A 279 -35.13 15.31 -70.52
CA ARG A 279 -36.24 16.24 -70.78
C ARG A 279 -35.81 17.37 -71.71
N GLU A 280 -34.62 17.94 -71.51
CA GLU A 280 -34.08 19.00 -72.37
C GLU A 280 -33.80 18.50 -73.80
N GLU A 281 -33.25 17.28 -73.96
CA GLU A 281 -33.05 16.66 -75.27
C GLU A 281 -34.37 16.44 -76.02
N LEU A 282 -35.43 16.02 -75.33
CA LEU A 282 -36.76 15.85 -75.93
C LEU A 282 -37.40 17.18 -76.32
N LEU A 283 -37.13 18.27 -75.59
CA LEU A 283 -37.63 19.60 -75.92
C LEU A 283 -36.88 20.27 -77.08
N GLN A 284 -35.68 19.78 -77.42
CA GLN A 284 -34.87 20.27 -78.54
C GLN A 284 -35.14 19.52 -79.87
N ARG A 285 -35.91 18.43 -79.85
CA ARG A 285 -36.36 17.68 -81.03
C ARG A 285 -37.74 18.12 -81.49
#